data_AF-A0A7S1RMP0-F1
#
_entry.id   AF-A0A7S1RMP0-F1
#
_cell.length_a   1.000
_cell.length_b   1.000
_cell.length_c   1.000
_cell.angle_alpha   90.00
_cell.angle_beta   90.00
_cell.angle_gamma   90.00
#
_symmetry.space_group_name_H-M   'P 1'
#
loop_
_entity.id
_entity.type
_entity.pdbx_description
1 polymer ?
#
loop_
_entity_poly.entity_id
_entity_poly.type
_entity_poly.pdbx_seq_one_letter_code
_entity_poly.pdbx_strand_id
1 'polypeptide(L)'
;EGCEGALVNAGAMQVALRAMLSHPKAVSVQDFGCTVVAHLAKVRSGWASAIALGAEQAVTRAMLNHPDQSAMQEKAAKALAALSLPMDRQQACQQAMFMPYKPQATLGQAA
;
A
#
# COMPACT_ATOMS: atom_id res chain seq x y z
N GLU A 1 -14.73 16.41 13.89
CA GLU A 1 -15.04 16.18 12.47
C GLU A 1 -14.35 14.90 11.95
N GLY A 2 -14.52 13.74 12.61
CA GLY A 2 -13.52 12.65 12.52
C GLY A 2 -13.96 11.29 11.97
N CYS A 3 -15.24 11.09 11.62
CA CYS A 3 -15.74 9.75 11.26
C CYS A 3 -16.00 9.56 9.75
N GLU A 4 -16.25 10.66 9.02
CA GLU A 4 -16.62 10.59 7.59
C GLU A 4 -15.48 10.08 6.71
N GLY A 5 -14.24 10.53 6.96
CA GLY A 5 -13.07 10.08 6.19
C GLY A 5 -12.74 8.59 6.36
N ALA A 6 -13.01 8.01 7.53
CA ALA A 6 -12.77 6.59 7.78
C ALA A 6 -13.80 5.70 7.07
N LEU A 7 -15.07 6.12 7.06
CA LEU A 7 -16.14 5.41 6.35
C LEU A 7 -15.92 5.44 4.83
N VAL A 8 -15.52 6.59 4.28
CA VAL A 8 -15.24 6.75 2.85
C VAL A 8 -14.08 5.85 2.42
N ASN A 9 -13.00 5.77 3.22
CA ASN A 9 -11.86 4.91 2.92
C ASN A 9 -12.22 3.41 2.95
N ALA A 10 -13.03 2.98 3.93
CA ALA A 10 -13.48 1.60 4.03
C ALA A 10 -14.43 1.22 2.86
N GLY A 11 -15.35 2.12 2.51
CA GLY A 11 -16.26 1.93 1.37
C GLY A 11 -15.51 1.87 0.04
N ALA A 12 -14.53 2.77 -0.18
CA ALA A 12 -13.70 2.78 -1.38
C ALA A 12 -12.87 1.50 -1.52
N MET A 13 -12.29 1.00 -0.42
CA MET A 13 -11.57 -0.28 -0.38
C MET A 13 -12.46 -1.44 -0.81
N GLN A 14 -13.66 -1.53 -0.24
CA GLN A 14 -14.57 -2.63 -0.48
C GLN A 14 -15.08 -2.64 -1.93
N VAL A 15 -15.40 -1.47 -2.47
CA VAL A 15 -15.80 -1.33 -3.88
C VAL A 15 -14.64 -1.69 -4.83
N ALA A 16 -13.42 -1.21 -4.54
CA ALA A 16 -12.25 -1.53 -5.34
C ALA A 16 -11.97 -3.04 -5.37
N LEU A 17 -11.97 -3.71 -4.21
CA LEU A 17 -11.76 -5.15 -4.11
C LEU A 17 -12.86 -5.93 -4.83
N ARG A 18 -14.13 -5.51 -4.68
CA ARG A 18 -15.24 -6.17 -5.37
C ARG A 18 -15.14 -6.03 -6.89
N ALA A 19 -14.74 -4.86 -7.38
CA ALA A 19 -14.51 -4.63 -8.81
C ALA A 19 -13.35 -5.52 -9.32
N MET A 20 -12.24 -5.61 -8.58
CA MET A 20 -11.11 -6.48 -8.92
C MET A 20 -11.53 -7.96 -8.99
N LEU A 21 -12.34 -8.42 -8.03
CA LEU A 21 -12.83 -9.81 -8.00
C LEU A 21 -13.83 -10.11 -9.12
N SER A 22 -14.66 -9.13 -9.50
CA SER A 22 -15.68 -9.29 -10.55
C SER A 22 -15.08 -9.17 -11.96
N HIS A 23 -14.00 -8.40 -12.11
CA HIS A 23 -13.33 -8.16 -13.40
C HIS A 23 -11.84 -8.58 -13.38
N PRO A 24 -11.52 -9.86 -13.13
CA PRO A 24 -10.14 -10.34 -13.01
C PRO A 24 -9.32 -10.14 -14.29
N LYS A 25 -9.96 -10.11 -15.46
CA LYS A 25 -9.30 -9.95 -16.77
C LYS A 25 -9.15 -8.50 -17.23
N ALA A 26 -9.76 -7.54 -16.53
CA ALA A 26 -9.67 -6.13 -16.91
C ALA A 26 -8.44 -5.49 -16.26
N VAL A 27 -7.35 -5.35 -17.04
CA VAL A 27 -6.08 -4.76 -16.59
C VAL A 27 -6.30 -3.42 -15.89
N SER A 28 -7.13 -2.55 -16.46
CA SER A 28 -7.42 -1.22 -15.92
C SER A 28 -8.07 -1.27 -14.53
N VAL A 29 -8.96 -2.25 -14.30
CA VAL A 29 -9.64 -2.43 -13.00
C VAL A 29 -8.68 -2.99 -11.96
N GLN A 30 -7.80 -3.92 -12.36
CA GLN A 30 -6.77 -4.47 -11.49
C GLN A 30 -5.73 -3.40 -11.12
N ASP A 31 -5.28 -2.60 -12.09
CA ASP A 31 -4.33 -1.53 -11.88
C ASP A 31 -4.87 -0.43 -10.94
N PHE A 32 -6.11 -0.01 -11.16
CA PHE A 32 -6.79 0.95 -10.29
C PHE A 32 -6.98 0.38 -8.89
N GLY A 33 -7.43 -0.87 -8.78
CA GLY A 33 -7.63 -1.55 -7.51
C GLY A 33 -6.34 -1.68 -6.70
N CYS A 34 -5.23 -2.14 -7.32
CA CYS A 34 -3.91 -2.19 -6.69
C CYS A 34 -3.45 -0.79 -6.24
N THR A 35 -3.72 0.25 -7.04
CA THR A 35 -3.39 1.64 -6.69
C THR A 35 -4.15 2.12 -5.46
N VAL A 36 -5.45 1.82 -5.37
CA VAL A 36 -6.31 2.17 -4.23
C VAL A 36 -5.84 1.44 -2.98
N VAL A 37 -5.59 0.13 -3.07
CA VAL A 37 -5.07 -0.66 -1.93
C VAL A 37 -3.72 -0.11 -1.47
N ALA A 38 -2.78 0.19 -2.38
CA ALA A 38 -1.48 0.76 -2.04
C ALA A 38 -1.57 2.14 -1.36
N HIS A 39 -2.54 2.98 -1.76
CA HIS A 39 -2.74 4.28 -1.12
C HIS A 39 -3.41 4.15 0.25
N LEU A 40 -4.48 3.37 0.34
CA LEU A 40 -5.25 3.21 1.57
C LEU A 40 -4.52 2.39 2.62
N ALA A 41 -3.64 1.46 2.23
CA ALA A 41 -2.74 0.75 3.14
C ALA A 41 -1.75 1.68 3.86
N LYS A 42 -1.53 2.91 3.39
CA LYS A 42 -0.71 3.92 4.10
C LYS A 42 -1.45 4.56 5.28
N VAL A 43 -2.76 4.38 5.37
CA VAL A 43 -3.60 4.97 6.43
C VAL A 43 -4.05 3.87 7.38
N ARG A 44 -3.99 4.11 8.70
CA ARG A 44 -4.34 3.09 9.73
C ARG A 44 -5.70 2.45 9.55
N SER A 45 -6.73 3.25 9.31
CA SER A 45 -8.10 2.77 9.07
C SER A 45 -8.23 1.99 7.75
N GLY A 46 -7.52 2.44 6.72
CA GLY A 46 -7.49 1.79 5.41
C GLY A 46 -6.74 0.45 5.44
N TRP A 47 -5.61 0.38 6.13
CA TRP A 47 -4.86 -0.84 6.35
C TRP A 47 -5.67 -1.89 7.11
N ALA A 48 -6.29 -1.51 8.24
CA ALA A 48 -7.11 -2.42 9.02
C ALA A 48 -8.28 -2.97 8.18
N SER A 49 -8.91 -2.11 7.37
CA SER A 49 -9.97 -2.52 6.45
C SER A 49 -9.45 -3.43 5.33
N ALA A 50 -8.27 -3.15 4.78
CA ALA A 50 -7.66 -3.95 3.72
C ALA A 50 -7.34 -5.38 4.20
N ILE A 51 -6.80 -5.51 5.41
CA ILE A 51 -6.56 -6.82 6.04
C ILE A 51 -7.89 -7.54 6.31
N ALA A 52 -8.87 -6.84 6.90
CA ALA A 52 -10.18 -7.43 7.20
C ALA A 52 -10.93 -7.90 5.93
N LEU A 53 -10.75 -7.22 4.80
CA LEU A 53 -11.38 -7.53 3.52
C LEU A 53 -10.57 -8.50 2.64
N GLY A 54 -9.41 -8.97 3.10
CA GLY A 54 -8.57 -9.91 2.33
C GLY A 54 -7.93 -9.29 1.09
N ALA A 55 -7.55 -8.01 1.15
CA ALA A 55 -6.96 -7.28 0.02
C ALA A 55 -5.70 -7.96 -0.55
N GLU A 56 -4.90 -8.61 0.31
CA GLU A 56 -3.74 -9.43 -0.07
C GLU A 56 -4.08 -10.46 -1.16
N GLN A 57 -5.16 -11.20 -0.96
CA GLN A 57 -5.56 -12.28 -1.87
C GLN A 57 -6.03 -11.71 -3.21
N ALA A 58 -6.76 -10.59 -3.18
CA ALA A 58 -7.21 -9.90 -4.38
C ALA A 58 -6.03 -9.38 -5.20
N VAL A 59 -5.05 -8.74 -4.54
CA VAL A 59 -3.84 -8.21 -5.20
C VAL A 59 -2.97 -9.33 -5.76
N THR A 60 -2.76 -10.42 -5.00
CA THR A 60 -2.01 -11.59 -5.49
C THR A 60 -2.69 -12.21 -6.70
N ARG A 61 -4.01 -12.35 -6.68
CA ARG A 61 -4.78 -12.90 -7.81
C ARG A 61 -4.74 -11.98 -9.03
N ALA A 62 -4.72 -10.66 -8.83
CA ALA A 62 -4.50 -9.70 -9.89
C ALA A 62 -3.14 -9.93 -10.57
N MET A 63 -2.07 -10.02 -9.78
CA MET A 63 -0.71 -10.28 -10.27
C MET A 63 -0.61 -11.58 -11.06
N LEU A 64 -1.27 -12.64 -10.61
CA LEU A 64 -1.27 -13.92 -11.31
C LEU A 64 -2.03 -13.88 -12.64
N ASN A 65 -3.07 -13.06 -12.74
CA ASN A 65 -3.85 -12.93 -13.99
C ASN A 65 -3.18 -12.02 -15.03
N HIS A 66 -2.30 -11.10 -14.62
CA HIS A 66 -1.61 -10.16 -15.52
C HIS A 66 -0.10 -10.12 -15.26
N PRO A 67 0.62 -11.22 -15.50
CA PRO A 67 2.07 -11.28 -15.29
C PRO A 67 2.84 -10.29 -16.18
N ASP A 68 2.34 -10.02 -17.39
CA ASP A 68 3.02 -9.17 -18.39
C ASP A 68 2.85 -7.66 -18.13
N GLN A 69 2.02 -7.27 -17.16
CA GLN A 69 1.74 -5.88 -16.85
C GLN A 69 2.68 -5.34 -15.78
N SER A 70 3.92 -5.02 -16.17
CA SER A 70 5.00 -4.57 -15.27
C SER A 70 4.59 -3.41 -14.33
N ALA A 71 3.88 -2.40 -14.85
CA ALA A 71 3.39 -1.28 -14.04
C ALA A 71 2.38 -1.72 -12.98
N MET A 72 1.52 -2.69 -13.30
CA MET A 72 0.55 -3.25 -12.36
C MET A 72 1.24 -4.12 -11.30
N GLN A 73 2.23 -4.91 -11.72
CA GLN A 73 3.06 -5.74 -10.82
C GLN A 73 3.79 -4.89 -9.78
N GLU A 74 4.36 -3.75 -10.20
CA GLU A 74 5.04 -2.82 -9.28
C GLU A 74 4.07 -2.25 -8.23
N LYS A 75 2.88 -1.83 -8.66
CA LYS A 75 1.85 -1.30 -7.75
C LYS A 75 1.31 -2.38 -6.81
N ALA A 76 1.10 -3.59 -7.33
CA ALA A 76 0.65 -4.73 -6.56
C ALA A 76 1.70 -5.15 -5.51
N ALA A 77 2.97 -5.19 -5.88
CA ALA A 77 4.08 -5.44 -4.95
C ALA A 77 4.17 -4.36 -3.86
N LYS A 78 3.99 -3.08 -4.22
CA LYS A 78 3.90 -1.97 -3.25
C LYS A 78 2.71 -2.13 -2.30
N ALA A 79 1.55 -2.55 -2.81
CA ALA A 79 0.37 -2.82 -1.99
C ALA A 79 0.63 -3.97 -0.99
N LEU A 80 1.19 -5.09 -1.47
CA LEU A 80 1.54 -6.23 -0.61
C LEU A 80 2.59 -5.86 0.43
N ALA A 81 3.61 -5.09 0.07
CA ALA A 81 4.62 -4.60 1.01
C ALA A 81 3.99 -3.71 2.10
N ALA A 82 3.05 -2.84 1.73
CA ALA A 82 2.32 -2.00 2.68
C ALA A 82 1.39 -2.80 3.59
N LEU A 83 0.80 -3.90 3.11
CA LEU A 83 -0.06 -4.79 3.90
C LEU A 83 0.74 -5.72 4.81
N SER A 84 1.89 -6.22 4.35
CA SER A 84 2.71 -7.20 5.07
C SER A 84 3.59 -6.61 6.17
N LEU A 85 3.85 -5.29 6.15
CA LEU A 85 4.61 -4.64 7.20
C LEU A 85 3.68 -4.20 8.34
N PRO A 86 3.95 -4.57 9.60
CA PRO A 86 3.23 -4.01 10.73
C PRO A 86 3.47 -2.50 10.76
N MET A 87 2.40 -1.73 10.95
CA MET A 87 2.37 -0.27 10.76
C MET A 87 3.46 0.50 11.52
N ASP A 88 3.93 -0.03 12.66
CA ASP A 88 5.07 0.47 13.44
C ASP A 88 6.38 0.56 12.61
N ARG A 89 6.64 -0.42 11.74
CA ARG A 89 7.79 -0.41 10.82
C ARG A 89 7.52 0.35 9.53
N GLN A 90 6.26 0.38 9.07
CA GLN A 90 5.90 1.01 7.80
C GLN A 90 6.07 2.54 7.86
N GLN A 91 5.74 3.19 8.99
CA GLN A 91 6.02 4.61 9.22
C GLN A 91 7.52 4.91 9.37
N ALA A 92 8.26 4.04 10.07
CA ALA A 92 9.71 4.18 10.24
C ALA A 92 10.48 4.06 8.91
N CYS A 93 10.11 3.11 8.04
CA CYS A 93 10.74 2.97 6.72
C CYS A 93 10.43 4.14 5.78
N GLN A 94 9.25 4.78 5.89
CA GLN A 94 8.93 5.97 5.09
C GLN A 94 9.67 7.23 5.59
N GLN A 95 9.81 7.41 6.90
CA GLN A 95 10.61 8.51 7.46
C GLN A 95 12.12 8.31 7.24
N ALA A 96 12.60 7.08 7.22
CA ALA A 96 14.01 6.78 6.92
C ALA A 96 14.39 7.12 5.46
N MET A 97 13.44 7.15 4.53
CA MET A 97 13.65 7.61 3.15
C MET A 97 13.72 9.15 3.03
N PHE A 98 13.42 9.90 4.11
CA PHE A 98 13.49 11.37 4.18
C PHE A 98 14.37 11.85 5.36
N MET A 99 15.38 11.08 5.76
CA MET A 99 16.44 11.61 6.61
C MET A 99 17.48 12.29 5.71
N PRO A 100 17.78 13.60 5.87
CA PRO A 100 18.99 14.15 5.28
C PRO A 100 20.15 13.41 5.93
N TYR A 101 21.01 12.82 5.09
CA TYR A 101 22.31 12.32 5.49
C TYR A 101 23.03 13.44 6.26
N LYS A 102 23.05 13.36 7.59
CA LYS A 102 23.95 14.18 8.41
C LYS A 102 25.25 13.39 8.52
N PRO A 103 26.32 13.77 7.79
CA PRO A 103 27.64 13.23 8.11
C PRO A 103 27.94 13.67 9.54
N GLN A 104 28.10 12.72 10.45
CA GLN A 104 28.76 13.00 11.71
C GLN A 104 30.23 13.29 11.37
N ALA A 105 30.51 14.55 11.07
CA ALA A 105 31.84 15.10 11.13
C ALA A 105 32.25 15.12 12.59
N THR A 106 32.79 14.01 13.09
CA THR A 106 33.72 14.06 14.22
C THR A 106 35.07 14.50 13.66
N LEU A 107 35.14 15.79 13.31
CA LEU A 107 36.39 16.53 13.23
C LEU A 107 36.95 16.60 14.65
N GLY A 108 38.21 16.20 14.78
CA GLY A 108 38.85 15.97 16.07
C GLY A 108 39.00 17.20 16.95
N GLN A 109 39.11 16.93 18.24
CA GLN A 109 39.89 17.63 19.27
C GLN A 109 40.37 16.47 20.17
N ALA A 110 41.64 16.07 20.24
CA ALA A 110 42.86 16.82 20.52
C ALA A 110 42.74 17.65 21.80
N ALA A 111 42.93 16.99 22.94
CA ALA A 111 43.71 17.45 24.10
C ALA A 111 43.93 16.25 25.04
#